data_AF-A0A812SLN3-F1
#
_entry.id   AF-A0A812SLN3-F1
#
_cell.length_a   1.000
_cell.length_b   1.000
_cell.length_c   1.000
_cell.angle_alpha   90.00
_cell.angle_beta   90.00
_cell.angle_gamma   90.00
#
_symmetry.space_group_name_H-M   'P 1'
#
loop_
_entity.id
_entity.type
_entity.pdbx_description
1 polymer ?
#
loop_
_entity_poly.entity_id
_entity_poly.type
_entity_poly.pdbx_seq_one_letter_code
_entity_poly.pdbx_strand_id
1 'polypeptide(L)'
;MLLSGLVLLTFLSKHLMDFRFYPAYDYVELKAPPLLINYKGSLSGHIFTDSANGELVRARDLYSREVALFKDFKTVLWYTSAIVIFATHLCLGWKKLVPADAMQIPRDHQNSVIYIGWAAALAVAFMYGSVPWYVYFAEPQVVEHV
;
A
#
# COMPACT_ATOMS: atom_id res chain seq x y z
N MET A 1 16.15 11.63 -10.74
CA MET A 1 15.64 10.28 -11.06
C MET A 1 16.47 9.21 -10.39
N LEU A 2 17.79 9.18 -10.59
CA LEU A 2 18.64 8.12 -10.04
C LEU A 2 18.64 8.09 -8.50
N LEU A 3 18.89 9.23 -7.83
CA LEU A 3 18.89 9.29 -6.37
C LEU A 3 17.54 8.89 -5.74
N SER A 4 16.44 9.47 -6.23
CA SER A 4 15.10 9.08 -5.76
C SER A 4 14.79 7.63 -6.08
N GLY A 5 15.26 7.08 -7.20
CA GLY A 5 15.14 5.67 -7.53
C GLY A 5 15.88 4.75 -6.54
N LEU A 6 17.09 5.12 -6.13
CA LEU A 6 17.84 4.37 -5.11
C LEU A 6 17.15 4.41 -3.75
N VAL A 7 16.62 5.56 -3.34
CA VAL A 7 15.84 5.66 -2.09
C VAL A 7 14.60 4.77 -2.15
N LEU A 8 13.89 4.75 -3.28
CA LEU A 8 12.73 3.90 -3.47
C LEU A 8 13.08 2.41 -3.50
N LEU A 9 14.23 2.04 -4.07
CA LEU A 9 14.71 0.66 -4.03
C LEU A 9 14.98 0.20 -2.59
N THR A 10 15.63 1.04 -1.78
CA THR A 10 15.84 0.78 -0.36
C THR A 10 14.51 0.68 0.39
N PHE A 11 13.57 1.60 0.11
CA PHE A 11 12.23 1.56 0.69
C PHE A 11 11.48 0.28 0.32
N LEU A 12 11.43 -0.11 -0.96
CA LEU A 12 10.75 -1.33 -1.41
C LEU A 12 11.39 -2.59 -0.79
N SER A 13 12.71 -2.61 -0.67
CA SER A 13 13.42 -3.70 -0.01
C SER A 13 13.01 -3.80 1.46
N LYS A 14 13.03 -2.67 2.20
CA LYS A 14 12.56 -2.63 3.60
C LYS A 14 11.09 -3.02 3.70
N HIS A 15 10.22 -2.50 2.84
CA HIS A 15 8.80 -2.78 2.81
C HIS A 15 8.52 -4.29 2.62
N LEU A 16 9.23 -4.94 1.70
CA LEU A 16 9.13 -6.38 1.51
C LEU A 16 9.65 -7.16 2.73
N MET A 17 10.71 -6.69 3.39
CA MET A 17 11.21 -7.32 4.62
C MET A 17 10.26 -7.13 5.80
N ASP A 18 9.61 -5.97 5.89
CA ASP A 18 8.65 -5.66 6.95
C ASP A 18 7.39 -6.53 6.86
N PHE A 19 6.94 -6.82 5.63
CA PHE A 19 5.73 -7.59 5.36
C PHE A 19 6.04 -8.95 4.71
N ARG A 20 6.35 -9.01 3.41
CA ARG A 20 6.41 -10.28 2.66
C ARG A 20 7.38 -11.33 3.23
N PHE A 21 8.56 -10.89 3.66
CA PHE A 21 9.67 -11.75 4.10
C PHE A 21 9.91 -11.70 5.60
N TYR A 22 8.99 -11.13 6.37
CA TYR A 22 9.10 -11.18 7.82
C TYR A 22 9.07 -12.65 8.28
N PRO A 23 10.09 -13.15 9.00
CA PRO A 23 10.25 -14.58 9.24
C PRO A 23 9.40 -15.11 10.40
N ALA A 24 9.02 -14.23 11.33
CA ALA A 24 8.34 -14.59 12.58
C ALA A 24 6.84 -14.29 12.51
N TYR A 25 6.17 -14.73 11.44
CA TYR A 25 4.72 -14.63 11.38
C TYR A 25 4.05 -15.66 12.28
N ASP A 26 3.15 -15.17 13.12
CA ASP A 26 2.09 -15.99 13.67
C ASP A 26 1.04 -16.27 12.61
N TYR A 27 0.21 -17.27 12.87
CA TYR A 27 -0.88 -17.65 11.99
C TYR A 27 -2.22 -17.44 12.69
N VAL A 28 -3.20 -17.08 11.90
CA VAL A 28 -4.58 -16.90 12.33
C VAL A 28 -5.47 -17.77 11.44
N GLU A 29 -6.45 -18.42 12.07
CA GLU A 29 -7.52 -19.08 11.34
C GLU A 29 -8.62 -18.06 11.04
N LEU A 30 -8.88 -17.86 9.75
CA LEU A 30 -9.91 -16.95 9.30
C LEU A 30 -10.81 -17.65 8.29
N LYS A 31 -12.07 -17.25 8.27
CA LYS A 31 -13.01 -17.72 7.25
C LYS A 31 -12.96 -16.77 6.06
N ALA A 32 -12.53 -17.29 4.92
CA ALA A 32 -12.44 -16.51 3.70
C ALA A 32 -13.85 -16.26 3.14
N PRO A 33 -14.22 -15.00 2.82
CA PRO A 33 -15.51 -14.71 2.21
C PRO A 33 -15.60 -15.38 0.82
N PRO A 34 -16.79 -15.91 0.45
CA PRO A 34 -16.95 -16.68 -0.79
C PRO A 34 -16.64 -15.90 -2.08
N LEU A 35 -16.65 -14.57 -2.02
CA LEU A 35 -16.34 -13.67 -3.13
C LEU A 35 -15.03 -12.87 -2.91
N LEU A 36 -14.15 -13.33 -2.02
CA LEU A 36 -12.91 -12.65 -1.58
C LEU A 36 -13.11 -11.27 -0.90
N ILE A 37 -14.30 -10.70 -1.01
CA ILE A 37 -14.71 -9.43 -0.43
C ILE A 37 -16.03 -9.63 0.32
N ASN A 38 -16.03 -9.30 1.60
CA ASN A 38 -17.23 -9.21 2.42
C ASN A 38 -17.76 -7.77 2.42
N TYR A 39 -18.71 -7.49 1.53
CA TYR A 39 -19.34 -6.16 1.44
C TYR A 39 -20.11 -5.77 2.70
N LYS A 40 -20.66 -6.73 3.45
CA LYS A 40 -21.41 -6.44 4.68
C LYS A 40 -20.49 -6.00 5.82
N GLY A 41 -19.29 -6.60 5.88
CA GLY A 41 -18.27 -6.31 6.89
C GLY A 41 -17.32 -5.19 6.50
N SER A 42 -17.46 -4.58 5.32
CA SER A 42 -16.40 -3.73 4.77
C SER A 42 -16.12 -2.48 5.61
N LEU A 43 -17.18 -1.83 6.11
CA LEU A 43 -17.08 -0.65 6.96
C LEU A 43 -16.73 -0.99 8.42
N SER A 44 -16.73 -2.27 8.77
CA SER A 44 -16.40 -2.77 10.11
C SER A 44 -15.01 -3.42 10.18
N GLY A 45 -14.18 -3.26 9.13
CA GLY A 45 -12.83 -3.83 9.07
C GLY A 45 -12.78 -5.30 8.65
N HIS A 46 -13.91 -5.92 8.32
CA HIS A 46 -14.02 -7.33 7.94
C HIS A 46 -14.08 -7.52 6.43
N ILE A 47 -13.37 -6.71 5.63
CA ILE A 47 -13.40 -6.81 4.15
C ILE A 47 -12.96 -8.20 3.67
N PHE A 48 -11.96 -8.80 4.34
CA PHE A 48 -11.35 -10.07 3.95
C PHE A 48 -11.72 -11.25 4.86
N THR A 49 -12.68 -11.06 5.76
CA THR A 49 -13.11 -12.10 6.72
C THR A 49 -14.64 -12.17 6.79
N ASP A 50 -15.21 -13.36 6.89
CA ASP A 50 -16.65 -13.58 7.12
C ASP A 50 -16.86 -14.59 8.25
N SER A 51 -17.31 -14.13 9.41
CA SER A 51 -17.52 -15.01 10.57
C SER A 51 -18.64 -16.03 10.35
N ALA A 52 -19.59 -15.73 9.46
CA ALA A 52 -20.78 -16.54 9.22
C ALA A 52 -20.57 -17.62 8.15
N ASN A 53 -19.86 -17.30 7.06
CA ASN A 53 -19.71 -18.19 5.91
C ASN A 53 -18.25 -18.32 5.47
N GLY A 54 -17.89 -19.47 4.92
CA GLY A 54 -16.58 -19.69 4.32
C GLY A 54 -15.83 -20.89 4.91
N GLU A 55 -14.81 -21.32 4.17
CA GLU A 55 -13.86 -22.33 4.62
C GLU A 55 -12.89 -21.69 5.63
N LEU A 56 -12.54 -22.44 6.68
CA LEU A 56 -11.49 -22.05 7.60
C LEU A 56 -10.14 -22.19 6.89
N VAL A 57 -9.46 -21.07 6.72
CA VAL A 57 -8.15 -20.98 6.09
C VAL A 57 -7.16 -20.45 7.09
N ARG A 58 -6.01 -21.14 7.19
CA ARG A 58 -4.88 -20.66 7.97
C ARG A 58 -4.09 -19.65 7.15
N ALA A 59 -4.04 -18.41 7.61
CA ALA A 59 -3.32 -17.33 6.96
C ALA A 59 -2.23 -16.76 7.88
N ARG A 60 -1.21 -16.13 7.29
CA ARG A 60 -0.22 -15.36 8.06
C ARG A 60 -0.90 -14.14 8.66
N ASP A 61 -0.62 -13.85 9.91
CA ASP A 61 -1.17 -12.67 10.57
C ASP A 61 -0.44 -11.39 10.13
N LEU A 62 -0.88 -10.86 8.99
CA LEU A 62 -0.43 -9.57 8.47
C LEU A 62 -0.99 -8.40 9.28
N TYR A 63 -2.16 -8.57 9.90
CA TYR A 63 -2.84 -7.50 10.62
C TYR A 63 -2.06 -7.09 11.87
N SER A 64 -1.72 -8.06 12.74
CA SER A 64 -0.95 -7.77 13.95
C SER A 64 0.43 -7.22 13.60
N ARG A 65 1.03 -7.69 12.50
CA ARG A 65 2.30 -7.14 12.00
C ARG A 65 2.16 -5.69 11.54
N GLU A 66 1.11 -5.37 10.80
CA GLU A 66 0.80 -4.01 10.35
C GLU A 66 0.60 -3.07 11.54
N VAL A 67 -0.20 -3.49 12.53
CA VAL A 67 -0.42 -2.74 13.78
C VAL A 67 0.91 -2.52 14.52
N ALA A 68 1.72 -3.55 14.68
CA ALA A 68 3.00 -3.45 15.39
C ALA A 68 3.98 -2.47 14.70
N LEU A 69 3.98 -2.43 13.37
CA LEU A 69 4.80 -1.50 12.59
C LEU A 69 4.27 -0.07 12.65
N PHE A 70 2.99 0.13 12.37
CA PHE A 70 2.43 1.47 12.18
C PHE A 70 1.91 2.12 13.47
N LYS A 71 1.98 1.45 14.61
CA LYS A 71 1.86 2.10 15.92
C LYS A 71 3.13 2.85 16.35
N ASP A 72 4.28 2.56 15.73
CA ASP A 72 5.48 3.38 15.91
C ASP A 72 5.44 4.61 15.00
N PHE A 73 5.37 5.80 15.62
CA PHE A 73 5.32 7.07 14.92
C PHE A 73 6.53 7.30 13.99
N LYS A 74 7.72 6.83 14.38
CA LYS A 74 8.93 6.98 13.55
C LYS A 74 8.80 6.18 12.25
N THR A 75 8.26 4.97 12.34
CA THR A 75 7.97 4.13 11.18
C THR A 75 6.94 4.78 10.27
N VAL A 76 5.87 5.35 10.82
CA VAL A 76 4.84 6.08 10.04
C VAL A 76 5.45 7.27 9.29
N LEU A 77 6.29 8.08 9.94
CA LEU A 77 6.97 9.20 9.28
C LEU A 77 7.93 8.73 8.19
N TRP A 78 8.69 7.67 8.44
CA TRP A 78 9.58 7.08 7.43
C TRP A 78 8.81 6.65 6.18
N TYR A 79 7.74 5.86 6.35
CA TYR A 79 6.88 5.43 5.26
C TYR A 79 6.24 6.61 4.52
N THR A 80 5.74 7.62 5.25
CA THR A 80 5.15 8.83 4.66
C THR A 80 6.16 9.59 3.80
N SER A 81 7.39 9.76 4.29
CA SER A 81 8.45 10.42 3.51
C SER A 81 8.81 9.63 2.24
N ALA A 82 8.88 8.30 2.33
CA ALA A 82 9.10 7.44 1.17
C ALA A 82 7.97 7.56 0.13
N ILE A 83 6.71 7.70 0.56
CA ILE A 83 5.55 7.91 -0.32
C ILE A 83 5.63 9.28 -1.02
N VAL A 84 6.04 10.34 -0.33
CA VAL A 84 6.26 11.66 -0.95
C VAL A 84 7.38 11.61 -2.00
N ILE A 85 8.47 10.91 -1.69
CA ILE A 85 9.57 10.69 -2.64
C ILE A 85 9.08 9.84 -3.83
N PHE A 86 8.26 8.83 -3.60
CA PHE A 86 7.63 8.00 -4.63
C PHE A 86 6.77 8.85 -5.57
N ALA A 87 5.86 9.65 -5.04
CA ALA A 87 5.01 10.53 -5.82
C ALA A 87 5.84 11.50 -6.67
N THR A 88 6.87 12.11 -6.07
CA THR A 88 7.78 13.03 -6.78
C THR A 88 8.56 12.31 -7.89
N HIS A 89 9.10 11.12 -7.61
CA HIS A 89 9.79 10.29 -8.60
C HIS A 89 8.88 9.91 -9.76
N LEU A 90 7.64 9.50 -9.46
CA LEU A 90 6.65 9.12 -10.45
C LEU A 90 6.23 10.31 -11.32
N CYS A 91 5.92 11.47 -10.73
CA CYS A 91 5.52 12.68 -11.46
C CYS A 91 6.62 13.15 -12.42
N LEU A 92 7.86 13.22 -11.93
CA LEU A 92 8.99 13.67 -12.76
C LEU A 92 9.40 12.61 -13.81
N GLY A 93 9.32 11.33 -13.45
CA GLY A 93 9.54 10.22 -14.38
C GLY A 93 8.50 10.21 -15.50
N TRP A 94 7.23 10.42 -15.16
CA TRP A 94 6.13 10.52 -16.12
C TRP A 94 6.31 11.69 -17.07
N LYS A 95 6.60 12.89 -16.54
CA LYS A 95 6.90 14.07 -17.37
C LYS A 95 8.06 13.82 -18.34
N LYS A 96 9.06 13.04 -17.94
CA LYS A 96 10.18 12.66 -18.80
C LYS A 96 9.79 11.59 -19.84
N LEU A 97 8.91 10.67 -19.48
CA LEU A 97 8.50 9.54 -20.32
C LEU A 97 7.54 9.98 -21.45
N VAL A 98 6.57 10.85 -21.16
CA VAL A 98 5.54 11.27 -22.12
C VAL A 98 6.08 11.76 -23.48
N PRO A 99 7.14 12.60 -23.55
CA PRO A 99 7.68 13.04 -24.83
C PRO A 99 8.61 12.03 -25.50
N ALA A 100 8.90 10.88 -24.89
CA ALA A 100 9.79 9.88 -25.46
C ALA A 100 9.17 9.28 -26.74
N ASP A 101 9.98 9.11 -27.79
CA ASP A 101 9.52 8.59 -29.08
C ASP A 101 8.82 7.23 -28.95
N ALA A 102 9.22 6.40 -27.98
CA ALA A 102 8.59 5.10 -27.71
C ALA A 102 7.10 5.21 -27.32
N MET A 103 6.66 6.33 -26.76
CA MET A 103 5.27 6.54 -26.35
C MET A 103 4.36 6.95 -27.51
N GLN A 104 4.92 7.47 -28.61
CA GLN A 104 4.17 7.91 -29.80
C GLN A 104 3.00 8.86 -29.49
N ILE A 105 3.11 9.69 -28.44
CA ILE A 105 2.07 10.65 -28.05
C ILE A 105 2.20 11.94 -28.89
N PRO A 106 1.14 12.35 -29.62
CA PRO A 106 1.13 13.61 -30.37
C PRO A 106 1.49 14.81 -29.49
N ARG A 107 2.34 15.73 -30.00
CA ARG A 107 2.92 16.84 -29.22
C ARG A 107 1.89 17.75 -28.56
N ASP A 108 0.76 17.98 -29.22
CA ASP A 108 -0.37 18.77 -28.74
C ASP A 108 -1.09 18.14 -27.54
N HIS A 109 -1.03 16.82 -27.39
CA HIS A 109 -1.68 16.08 -26.29
C HIS A 109 -0.76 15.81 -25.10
N GLN A 110 0.56 16.00 -25.25
CA GLN A 110 1.55 15.64 -24.22
C GLN A 110 1.27 16.32 -22.87
N ASN A 111 0.95 17.61 -22.86
CA ASN A 111 0.67 18.33 -21.61
C ASN A 111 -0.56 17.76 -20.88
N SER A 112 -1.64 17.47 -21.60
CA SER A 112 -2.85 16.85 -21.01
C SER A 112 -2.53 15.50 -20.38
N VAL A 113 -1.75 14.66 -21.07
CA VAL A 113 -1.32 13.35 -20.54
C VAL A 113 -0.42 13.47 -19.32
N ILE A 114 0.45 14.49 -19.27
CA ILE A 114 1.28 14.77 -18.10
C ILE A 114 0.41 15.09 -16.88
N TYR A 115 -0.59 15.98 -17.01
CA TYR A 115 -1.48 16.34 -15.91
C TYR A 115 -2.33 15.16 -15.42
N ILE A 116 -2.85 14.33 -16.35
CA ILE A 116 -3.59 13.12 -15.98
C ILE A 116 -2.69 12.17 -15.18
N GLY A 117 -1.46 11.95 -15.63
CA GLY A 117 -0.52 11.09 -14.91
C GLY A 117 -0.15 11.63 -13.53
N TRP A 118 -0.02 12.95 -13.36
CA TRP A 118 0.19 13.55 -12.05
C TRP A 118 -1.01 13.41 -11.12
N ALA A 119 -2.23 13.58 -11.63
CA ALA A 119 -3.44 13.33 -10.85
C ALA A 119 -3.51 11.87 -10.38
N ALA A 120 -3.21 10.91 -11.26
CA ALA A 120 -3.14 9.49 -10.92
C ALA A 120 -2.04 9.19 -9.88
N ALA A 121 -0.85 9.78 -10.04
CA ALA A 121 0.25 9.63 -9.10
C ALA A 121 -0.11 10.12 -7.69
N LEU A 122 -0.78 11.28 -7.59
CA LEU A 122 -1.26 11.82 -6.32
C LEU A 122 -2.33 10.91 -5.70
N ALA A 123 -3.28 10.42 -6.49
CA ALA A 123 -4.30 9.49 -5.99
C ALA A 123 -3.66 8.23 -5.37
N VAL A 124 -2.68 7.63 -6.05
CA VAL A 124 -1.93 6.48 -5.51
C VAL A 124 -1.16 6.85 -4.24
N ALA A 125 -0.51 8.01 -4.21
CA ALA A 125 0.21 8.48 -3.02
C ALA A 125 -0.72 8.64 -1.81
N PHE A 126 -1.93 9.18 -2.01
CA PHE A 126 -2.93 9.28 -0.94
C PHE A 126 -3.43 7.90 -0.47
N MET A 127 -3.67 6.96 -1.40
CA MET A 127 -4.07 5.59 -1.02
C MET A 127 -2.98 4.87 -0.24
N TYR A 128 -1.70 5.04 -0.59
CA TYR A 128 -0.61 4.43 0.16
C TYR A 128 -0.33 5.16 1.48
N GLY A 129 -0.54 6.47 1.53
CA GLY A 129 -0.40 7.26 2.74
C GLY A 129 -1.52 7.01 3.75
N SER A 130 -2.75 6.73 3.29
CA SER A 130 -3.89 6.56 4.19
C SER A 130 -3.72 5.39 5.14
N VAL A 131 -3.14 4.27 4.70
CA VAL A 131 -2.97 3.04 5.48
C VAL A 131 -2.13 3.24 6.76
N PRO A 132 -0.85 3.68 6.70
CA PRO A 132 -0.03 3.83 7.90
C PRO A 132 -0.62 4.85 8.89
N TRP A 133 -1.22 5.93 8.39
CA TRP A 133 -1.87 6.92 9.25
C TRP A 133 -3.17 6.42 9.86
N TYR A 134 -3.99 5.68 9.10
CA TYR A 134 -5.20 5.05 9.61
C TYR A 134 -4.85 4.09 10.76
N VAL A 135 -3.89 3.20 10.57
CA VAL A 135 -3.47 2.23 11.60
C VAL A 135 -2.86 2.93 12.83
N TYR A 136 -2.09 4.01 12.63
CA TYR A 136 -1.54 4.79 13.74
C TYR A 136 -2.66 5.35 14.64
N PHE A 137 -3.73 5.90 14.07
CA PHE A 137 -4.82 6.51 14.82
C PHE A 137 -5.90 5.53 15.28
N ALA A 138 -6.18 4.47 14.52
CA ALA A 138 -7.25 3.52 14.83
C ALA A 138 -6.92 2.66 16.04
N GLU A 139 -7.92 2.28 16.83
CA GLU A 139 -7.76 1.28 17.87
C GLU A 139 -7.63 -0.12 17.24
N PRO A 140 -6.59 -0.90 17.57
CA PRO A 140 -6.44 -2.24 17.05
C PRO A 140 -7.56 -3.17 17.52
N GLN A 141 -8.00 -4.04 16.63
CA GLN A 141 -8.87 -5.17 16.96
C GLN A 141 -8.04 -6.25 17.68
N VAL A 142 -8.69 -6.95 18.61
CA VAL A 142 -8.09 -8.12 19.26
C VAL A 142 -8.10 -9.27 18.25
N VAL A 143 -6.93 -9.85 17.99
CA VAL A 143 -6.77 -11.04 17.16
C VAL A 143 -6.47 -12.24 18.06
N GLU A 144 -7.24 -13.31 17.90
CA GLU A 144 -6.96 -14.59 18.53
C GLU A 144 -6.05 -15.41 17.59
N HIS A 145 -4.86 -15.74 18.08
CA HIS A 145 -3.89 -16.56 17.36
C HIS A 145 -4.14 -18.06 17.60
N VAL A 146 -3.73 -18.90 16.63
CA VAL A 146 -3.83 -20.37 16.70
C VAL A 146 -2.44 -21.00 16.71
#